data_AF-A0A4Q2VTU6-F1
#
_entry.id   AF-A0A4Q2VTU6-F1
#
_cell.length_a   1.000
_cell.length_b   1.000
_cell.length_c   1.000
_cell.angle_alpha   90.00
_cell.angle_beta   90.00
_cell.angle_gamma   90.00
#
_symmetry.space_group_name_H-M   'P 1'
#
loop_
_entity.id
_entity.type
_entity.pdbx_description
1 polymer ?
#
loop_
_entity_poly.entity_id
_entity_poly.type
_entity_poly.pdbx_seq_one_letter_code
_entity_poly.pdbx_strand_id
1 'polypeptide(L)'
;MIHTTTAAFQHGQKIMFSWDAVSPKGFIVSGVGIFRSGQQVSHSPFRAVRLEPFEADNKVMTDPILMNAENGIDTLGPWFDGVEHLSKTGLSALDADAAKEKPIAIVGAGMSGLMTYLVLSQAGMTNISIIEGGNRLGGRVHTEYLTGGPFDYSYQEMGPMRFPSTYKSPETNETMNITDHQLVFQLAEEMNKLNNHDKNLSVDFIPWIQSSLNGLSYKNEFKLPSGLPPTLKEIASNASLSPASVNDPATQDLQTKVDAFMPGSEFSTLMAKNMFKAHKQWLETGLNGLGGDQWSEYAFMVNYLKGSLNSTDMNGGWSASSFWDSLYEGMYFSAASYKTINGGLNRLPLSFHPLVDNITTMERKIERVRYSETDDKVTLQWRNEYNDTTFQNSTFDYAVIAVPFSVVRRWRLPKLPATISNAIKELNYGSACKVALEFSERFWEHYENPIYGGCSTNTDIPGIGSICYPSYNLNGTGPATILASYISGDMGVRLASMSEEDHVQMVLDAMVEIHGEFTRDLYTGKYNRRCWALDPLESGSWASPTAGQHQLYIPEYFKTYNKMIFAGEHTSYTHAWIASALDSGIRGAVQLLLELGLVDEAKQAVEKWMARWIEV
;
A
#
# COMPACT_ATOMS: atom_id res chain seq x y z
N MET A 1 -35.65 3.76 -21.21
CA MET A 1 -35.00 4.66 -22.19
C MET A 1 -33.90 5.46 -21.48
N ILE A 2 -32.85 4.75 -21.05
CA ILE A 2 -31.56 5.29 -20.60
C ILE A 2 -30.56 4.26 -21.14
N HIS A 3 -29.57 4.69 -21.93
CA HIS A 3 -28.57 3.80 -22.53
C HIS A 3 -27.21 4.06 -21.91
N THR A 4 -26.80 3.23 -20.96
CA THR A 4 -25.42 3.12 -20.51
C THR A 4 -24.64 2.31 -21.55
N THR A 5 -23.51 2.85 -22.03
CA THR A 5 -22.73 2.24 -23.13
C THR A 5 -21.24 2.36 -22.81
N THR A 6 -20.51 1.23 -22.78
CA THR A 6 -19.18 1.13 -22.14
C THR A 6 -18.09 0.81 -23.17
N ALA A 7 -16.87 1.30 -22.97
CA ALA A 7 -15.84 1.35 -24.03
C ALA A 7 -14.62 0.41 -23.85
N ALA A 8 -14.07 -0.05 -24.98
CA ALA A 8 -12.83 -0.82 -25.13
C ALA A 8 -12.02 -0.34 -26.37
N PHE A 9 -10.69 -0.49 -26.38
CA PHE A 9 -9.80 0.32 -27.23
C PHE A 9 -9.13 -0.42 -28.41
N GLN A 10 -8.69 0.36 -29.42
CA GLN A 10 -7.52 0.04 -30.25
C GLN A 10 -6.31 0.90 -29.86
N HIS A 11 -5.13 0.48 -30.30
CA HIS A 11 -3.80 0.86 -29.78
C HIS A 11 -3.58 2.34 -29.39
N GLY A 12 -3.30 2.54 -28.10
CA GLY A 12 -2.64 3.70 -27.49
C GLY A 12 -1.88 3.23 -26.23
N GLN A 13 -0.95 4.02 -25.69
CA GLN A 13 -0.29 3.67 -24.43
C GLN A 13 -1.22 3.98 -23.25
N LYS A 14 -1.37 3.03 -22.31
CA LYS A 14 -2.35 3.13 -21.21
C LYS A 14 -1.80 3.92 -20.03
N ILE A 15 -2.40 5.10 -19.74
CA ILE A 15 -2.28 5.78 -18.43
C ILE A 15 -3.66 6.35 -18.03
N MET A 16 -4.53 5.46 -17.51
CA MET A 16 -5.64 5.67 -16.55
C MET A 16 -6.32 4.31 -16.28
N PHE A 17 -7.03 4.17 -15.16
CA PHE A 17 -7.30 2.84 -14.56
C PHE A 17 -8.48 2.07 -15.15
N SER A 18 -8.21 1.36 -16.24
CA SER A 18 -8.92 0.11 -16.57
C SER A 18 -7.93 -1.01 -16.90
N TRP A 19 -8.11 -2.15 -16.22
CA TRP A 19 -7.23 -3.32 -16.27
C TRP A 19 -7.08 -3.88 -17.70
N ASP A 20 -5.83 -4.18 -18.14
CA ASP A 20 -5.37 -5.03 -19.27
C ASP A 20 -4.10 -4.45 -19.94
N ALA A 21 -3.35 -5.22 -20.75
CA ALA A 21 -1.92 -4.95 -21.04
C ALA A 21 -1.46 -4.94 -22.53
N VAL A 22 -0.48 -4.06 -22.87
CA VAL A 22 0.78 -4.26 -23.69
C VAL A 22 0.68 -4.82 -25.14
N SER A 23 1.40 -4.41 -26.22
CA SER A 23 2.28 -3.28 -26.68
C SER A 23 2.69 -3.61 -28.17
N PRO A 24 3.87 -3.29 -28.80
CA PRO A 24 4.78 -2.11 -28.86
C PRO A 24 5.21 -1.69 -30.32
N LYS A 25 6.19 -0.76 -30.46
CA LYS A 25 7.03 -0.36 -31.66
C LYS A 25 6.46 0.68 -32.66
N GLY A 26 7.21 1.68 -33.17
CA GLY A 26 8.58 2.17 -32.84
C GLY A 26 9.23 3.14 -33.87
N PHE A 27 10.43 3.68 -33.54
CA PHE A 27 11.45 4.46 -34.32
C PHE A 27 11.40 6.03 -34.38
N ILE A 28 12.30 6.79 -33.69
CA ILE A 28 13.65 7.43 -33.97
C ILE A 28 13.72 8.67 -34.94
N VAL A 29 14.28 9.83 -34.48
CA VAL A 29 15.46 10.62 -35.03
C VAL A 29 15.55 12.11 -34.55
N SER A 30 16.79 12.53 -34.21
CA SER A 30 17.36 13.77 -33.62
C SER A 30 17.08 15.21 -34.19
N GLY A 31 17.39 16.30 -33.44
CA GLY A 31 17.39 17.69 -33.97
C GLY A 31 17.91 18.90 -33.11
N VAL A 32 19.19 18.90 -32.69
CA VAL A 32 20.01 19.96 -31.99
C VAL A 32 19.68 21.49 -32.09
N GLY A 33 19.67 22.20 -30.94
CA GLY A 33 20.24 23.57 -30.73
C GLY A 33 19.36 24.84 -30.97
N ILE A 34 19.69 26.09 -30.54
CA ILE A 34 20.77 26.69 -29.70
C ILE A 34 20.31 28.09 -29.14
N PHE A 35 20.85 28.56 -27.98
CA PHE A 35 21.29 29.95 -27.62
C PHE A 35 20.62 30.78 -26.47
N ARG A 36 21.51 31.29 -25.56
CA ARG A 36 21.50 32.59 -24.81
C ARG A 36 20.38 32.78 -23.77
N SER A 37 20.52 33.56 -22.68
CA SER A 37 21.59 34.39 -22.04
C SER A 37 21.28 34.47 -20.51
N GLY A 38 22.11 34.97 -19.58
CA GLY A 38 23.40 35.65 -19.63
C GLY A 38 23.37 37.05 -18.97
N GLN A 39 23.70 37.18 -17.68
CA GLN A 39 23.93 38.47 -17.00
C GLN A 39 24.81 38.34 -15.74
N GLN A 40 25.42 39.44 -15.28
CA GLN A 40 26.35 39.50 -14.13
C GLN A 40 25.82 40.42 -13.01
N VAL A 41 26.25 40.19 -11.76
CA VAL A 41 26.28 41.20 -10.68
C VAL A 41 27.60 41.09 -9.89
N SER A 42 28.02 42.17 -9.22
CA SER A 42 29.37 42.44 -8.72
C SER A 42 29.73 41.95 -7.30
N HIS A 43 31.03 41.90 -7.00
CA HIS A 43 31.59 41.56 -5.68
C HIS A 43 31.61 42.72 -4.65
N SER A 44 31.76 42.36 -3.37
CA SER A 44 32.16 43.22 -2.24
C SER A 44 33.03 42.37 -1.26
N PRO A 45 34.05 42.92 -0.57
CA PRO A 45 35.11 42.10 0.05
C PRO A 45 34.80 41.58 1.46
N PHE A 46 35.42 40.44 1.79
CA PHE A 46 35.32 39.78 3.10
C PHE A 46 36.06 40.52 4.23
N ARG A 47 35.52 40.40 5.44
CA ARG A 47 36.17 40.80 6.70
C ARG A 47 36.50 39.53 7.50
N ALA A 48 37.74 39.37 7.95
CA ALA A 48 38.13 38.21 8.76
C ALA A 48 37.49 38.29 10.16
N VAL A 49 36.88 37.19 10.60
CA VAL A 49 36.35 37.02 11.96
C VAL A 49 37.28 36.07 12.72
N ARG A 50 37.48 36.33 14.01
CA ARG A 50 38.33 35.54 14.90
C ARG A 50 37.55 34.29 15.36
N LEU A 51 38.15 33.11 15.27
CA LEU A 51 37.61 31.91 15.90
C LEU A 51 38.03 31.89 17.37
N GLU A 52 37.05 31.82 18.27
CA GLU A 52 37.23 31.39 19.66
C GLU A 52 36.92 29.87 19.74
N PRO A 53 37.41 29.13 20.76
CA PRO A 53 37.14 27.70 20.87
C PRO A 53 35.64 27.39 21.07
N PHE A 54 35.17 26.31 20.46
CA PHE A 54 33.80 25.83 20.64
C PHE A 54 33.72 25.04 21.95
N GLU A 55 33.08 25.58 22.98
CA GLU A 55 32.69 24.78 24.15
C GLU A 55 31.48 23.90 23.77
N ALA A 56 31.54 22.61 24.12
CA ALA A 56 30.43 21.68 23.87
C ALA A 56 29.33 21.91 24.91
N ASP A 57 28.29 22.67 24.52
CA ASP A 57 27.13 22.98 25.35
C ASP A 57 26.30 21.71 25.60
N ASN A 58 26.56 21.04 26.73
CA ASN A 58 25.91 19.79 27.16
C ASN A 58 24.44 19.99 27.55
N LYS A 59 23.61 20.36 26.58
CA LYS A 59 22.16 20.32 26.70
C LYS A 59 21.67 18.89 26.61
N VAL A 60 20.91 18.47 27.62
CA VAL A 60 19.92 17.41 27.45
C VAL A 60 18.96 17.87 26.35
N MET A 61 18.85 17.12 25.24
CA MET A 61 17.93 17.47 24.16
C MET A 61 16.49 17.20 24.63
N THR A 62 15.84 18.26 25.12
CA THR A 62 14.40 18.27 25.44
C THR A 62 13.55 18.41 24.18
N ASP A 63 14.12 18.98 23.12
CA ASP A 63 13.46 19.17 21.84
C ASP A 63 13.66 17.93 20.95
N PRO A 64 12.60 17.40 20.28
CA PRO A 64 12.68 16.26 19.37
C PRO A 64 13.74 16.40 18.27
N ILE A 65 14.32 15.28 17.82
CA ILE A 65 15.17 15.30 16.62
C ILE A 65 14.28 15.43 15.39
N LEU A 66 14.24 16.63 14.82
CA LEU A 66 13.54 16.90 13.57
C LEU A 66 14.24 16.15 12.42
N MET A 67 13.64 15.05 11.95
CA MET A 67 14.08 14.38 10.73
C MET A 67 13.69 15.23 9.51
N ASN A 68 14.52 16.23 9.20
CA ASN A 68 14.30 17.21 8.15
C ASN A 68 15.62 17.59 7.43
N ALA A 69 15.53 18.51 6.48
CA ALA A 69 16.67 18.96 5.68
C ALA A 69 17.79 19.67 6.48
N GLU A 70 17.53 20.15 7.69
CA GLU A 70 18.55 20.74 8.58
C GLU A 70 19.52 19.67 9.10
N ASN A 71 19.00 18.44 9.28
CA ASN A 71 19.76 17.24 9.62
C ASN A 71 20.11 16.37 8.38
N GLY A 72 19.94 16.91 7.17
CA GLY A 72 20.23 16.20 5.91
C GLY A 72 19.19 15.14 5.51
N ILE A 73 18.04 15.07 6.18
CA ILE A 73 16.99 14.07 5.89
C ILE A 73 15.94 14.65 4.92
N ASP A 74 15.80 14.02 3.76
CA ASP A 74 14.75 14.35 2.80
C ASP A 74 13.47 13.56 3.08
N THR A 75 12.46 14.22 3.67
CA THR A 75 11.18 13.59 4.01
C THR A 75 10.32 13.20 2.80
N LEU A 76 10.60 13.76 1.61
CA LEU A 76 9.80 13.51 0.39
C LEU A 76 10.51 12.58 -0.61
N GLY A 77 11.84 12.48 -0.51
CA GLY A 77 12.70 11.56 -1.25
C GLY A 77 13.35 10.50 -0.34
N PRO A 78 14.59 10.07 -0.67
CA PRO A 78 15.39 9.19 0.17
C PRO A 78 15.70 9.82 1.55
N TRP A 79 14.98 9.37 2.57
CA TRP A 79 15.12 9.92 3.93
C TRP A 79 16.30 9.33 4.70
N PHE A 80 16.78 8.15 4.29
CA PHE A 80 17.77 7.36 5.02
C PHE A 80 19.20 7.89 4.84
N ASP A 81 19.49 8.62 3.77
CA ASP A 81 20.77 9.29 3.47
C ASP A 81 21.23 10.17 4.67
N GLY A 82 20.28 10.91 5.25
CA GLY A 82 20.52 11.81 6.37
C GLY A 82 20.83 11.09 7.69
N VAL A 83 20.53 9.79 7.83
CA VAL A 83 20.98 8.99 8.97
C VAL A 83 22.50 8.79 8.92
N GLU A 84 23.06 8.65 7.72
CA GLU A 84 24.51 8.59 7.53
C GLU A 84 25.16 9.96 7.77
N HIS A 85 24.47 11.07 7.46
CA HIS A 85 24.89 12.42 7.85
C HIS A 85 24.91 12.58 9.38
N LEU A 86 23.83 12.22 10.08
CA LEU A 86 23.77 12.28 11.54
C LEU A 86 24.90 11.49 12.21
N SER A 87 25.24 10.29 11.71
CA SER A 87 26.38 9.50 12.23
C SER A 87 27.74 10.24 12.15
N LYS A 88 27.88 11.21 11.24
CA LYS A 88 29.10 12.03 11.07
C LYS A 88 29.12 13.27 11.97
N THR A 89 28.02 13.61 12.64
CA THR A 89 27.94 14.77 13.55
C THR A 89 28.47 14.49 14.95
N GLY A 90 28.57 13.21 15.35
CA GLY A 90 28.93 12.82 16.71
C GLY A 90 27.78 12.90 17.72
N LEU A 91 26.53 13.11 17.27
CA LEU A 91 25.34 12.90 18.09
C LEU A 91 25.24 11.42 18.49
N SER A 92 25.32 11.13 19.79
CA SER A 92 25.12 9.79 20.33
C SER A 92 24.53 9.83 21.75
N ALA A 93 23.98 8.71 22.20
CA ALA A 93 23.46 8.55 23.56
C ALA A 93 24.60 8.63 24.58
N LEU A 94 24.49 9.54 25.56
CA LEU A 94 25.43 9.64 26.69
C LEU A 94 25.47 8.37 27.54
N ASP A 95 24.38 7.61 27.55
CA ASP A 95 24.26 6.27 28.12
C ASP A 95 23.36 5.43 27.19
N ALA A 96 23.99 4.59 26.36
CA ALA A 96 23.29 3.79 25.36
C ALA A 96 22.55 2.58 25.96
N ASP A 97 22.95 2.10 27.14
CA ASP A 97 22.31 0.97 27.80
C ASP A 97 21.04 1.44 28.53
N ALA A 98 21.11 2.56 29.27
CA ALA A 98 19.93 3.21 29.84
C ALA A 98 18.94 3.69 28.77
N ALA A 99 19.41 4.01 27.56
CA ALA A 99 18.55 4.29 26.41
C ALA A 99 17.78 3.04 25.93
N LYS A 100 18.44 1.87 25.91
CA LYS A 100 17.85 0.58 25.48
C LYS A 100 16.88 -0.04 26.48
N GLU A 101 17.03 0.29 27.77
CA GLU A 101 16.11 -0.12 28.83
C GLU A 101 14.83 0.75 28.96
N LYS A 102 14.70 1.85 28.20
CA LYS A 102 13.51 2.72 28.30
C LYS A 102 12.22 1.99 27.91
N PRO A 103 11.13 2.10 28.70
CA PRO A 103 9.81 1.56 28.34
C PRO A 103 9.26 2.15 27.04
N ILE A 104 9.12 1.31 26.00
CA ILE A 104 8.55 1.67 24.70
C ILE A 104 7.21 0.95 24.51
N ALA A 105 6.17 1.67 24.08
CA ALA A 105 4.96 1.07 23.56
C ALA A 105 4.95 1.02 22.02
N ILE A 106 4.44 -0.07 21.46
CA ILE A 106 4.02 -0.19 20.06
C ILE A 106 2.52 -0.49 20.06
N VAL A 107 1.72 0.42 19.52
CA VAL A 107 0.26 0.28 19.49
C VAL A 107 -0.18 -0.15 18.09
N GLY A 108 -0.74 -1.35 17.98
CA GLY A 108 -1.06 -2.04 16.74
C GLY A 108 0.01 -3.06 16.34
N ALA A 109 -0.33 -4.35 16.37
CA ALA A 109 0.47 -5.48 15.91
C ALA A 109 0.23 -5.81 14.41
N GLY A 110 -0.10 -4.78 13.63
CA GLY A 110 -0.05 -4.84 12.17
C GLY A 110 1.40 -4.92 11.64
N MET A 111 1.57 -5.16 10.34
CA MET A 111 2.91 -5.34 9.74
C MET A 111 3.90 -4.20 10.05
N SER A 112 3.42 -2.95 10.16
CA SER A 112 4.24 -1.81 10.58
C SER A 112 4.75 -1.94 12.01
N GLY A 113 3.88 -2.23 12.98
CA GLY A 113 4.26 -2.38 14.38
C GLY A 113 5.12 -3.63 14.64
N LEU A 114 4.85 -4.73 13.95
CA LEU A 114 5.69 -5.93 13.96
C LEU A 114 7.10 -5.64 13.40
N MET A 115 7.18 -4.85 12.32
CA MET A 115 8.46 -4.44 11.75
C MET A 115 9.21 -3.46 12.67
N THR A 116 8.50 -2.50 13.29
CA THR A 116 9.08 -1.61 14.31
C THR A 116 9.67 -2.42 15.46
N TYR A 117 8.94 -3.40 16.00
CA TYR A 117 9.45 -4.30 17.03
C TYR A 117 10.72 -5.02 16.57
N LEU A 118 10.71 -5.61 15.38
CA LEU A 118 11.86 -6.37 14.87
C LEU A 118 13.11 -5.50 14.73
N VAL A 119 12.98 -4.27 14.24
CA VAL A 119 14.09 -3.33 14.11
C VAL A 119 14.61 -2.90 15.49
N LEU A 120 13.73 -2.53 16.42
CA LEU A 120 14.12 -2.11 17.77
C LEU A 120 14.76 -3.25 18.58
N SER A 121 14.22 -4.47 18.49
CA SER A 121 14.79 -5.65 19.13
C SER A 121 16.17 -6.00 18.55
N GLN A 122 16.36 -5.86 17.24
CA GLN A 122 17.67 -6.04 16.59
C GLN A 122 18.68 -4.92 16.90
N ALA A 123 18.20 -3.72 17.29
CA ALA A 123 19.02 -2.65 17.87
C ALA A 123 19.34 -2.86 19.38
N GLY A 124 18.85 -3.95 19.99
CA GLY A 124 19.09 -4.28 21.39
C GLY A 124 18.17 -3.58 22.39
N MET A 125 17.07 -2.96 21.95
CA MET A 125 16.03 -2.43 22.85
C MET A 125 15.36 -3.59 23.61
N THR A 126 15.34 -3.53 24.94
CA THR A 126 14.90 -4.66 25.79
C THR A 126 13.48 -4.50 26.33
N ASN A 127 13.00 -3.26 26.49
CA ASN A 127 11.79 -2.94 27.25
C ASN A 127 10.64 -2.49 26.34
N ILE A 128 10.22 -3.38 25.43
CA ILE A 128 9.15 -3.12 24.44
C ILE A 128 7.86 -3.82 24.87
N SER A 129 6.74 -3.10 24.86
CA SER A 129 5.38 -3.65 24.98
C SER A 129 4.59 -3.44 23.69
N ILE A 130 4.01 -4.50 23.14
CA ILE A 130 3.08 -4.41 22.00
C ILE A 130 1.64 -4.44 22.54
N ILE A 131 0.77 -3.58 22.01
CA ILE A 131 -0.63 -3.43 22.40
C ILE A 131 -1.49 -3.55 21.15
N GLU A 132 -2.22 -4.65 21.02
CA GLU A 132 -3.12 -4.94 19.90
C GLU A 132 -4.59 -4.81 20.34
N GLY A 133 -5.45 -4.25 19.48
CA GLY A 133 -6.87 -4.06 19.74
C GLY A 133 -7.75 -5.26 19.37
N GLY A 134 -7.25 -6.15 18.51
CA GLY A 134 -7.88 -7.43 18.15
C GLY A 134 -7.26 -8.63 18.85
N ASN A 135 -7.62 -9.82 18.38
CA ASN A 135 -7.21 -11.12 18.92
C ASN A 135 -6.17 -11.85 18.04
N ARG A 136 -5.58 -11.16 17.07
CA ARG A 136 -4.61 -11.71 16.09
C ARG A 136 -3.57 -10.68 15.68
N LEU A 137 -2.42 -11.15 15.20
CA LEU A 137 -1.40 -10.33 14.55
C LEU A 137 -1.78 -9.98 13.10
N GLY A 138 -1.09 -8.98 12.53
CA GLY A 138 -1.05 -8.70 11.08
C GLY A 138 -1.93 -7.57 10.57
N GLY A 139 -2.93 -7.11 11.33
CA GLY A 139 -3.85 -6.04 10.90
C GLY A 139 -4.54 -6.39 9.58
N ARG A 140 -4.42 -5.53 8.55
CA ARG A 140 -5.06 -5.77 7.23
C ARG A 140 -4.54 -7.01 6.46
N VAL A 141 -3.48 -7.67 6.92
CA VAL A 141 -3.14 -9.01 6.40
C VAL A 141 -4.19 -10.00 6.92
N HIS A 142 -4.95 -10.59 5.98
CA HIS A 142 -6.04 -11.52 6.29
C HIS A 142 -6.26 -12.50 5.14
N THR A 143 -5.68 -13.69 5.26
CA THR A 143 -6.14 -14.91 4.58
C THR A 143 -7.34 -15.48 5.36
N GLU A 144 -8.27 -16.13 4.69
CA GLU A 144 -9.37 -16.89 5.29
C GLU A 144 -9.34 -18.35 4.79
N TYR A 145 -9.40 -19.33 5.69
CA TYR A 145 -9.41 -20.77 5.37
C TYR A 145 -10.82 -21.34 5.58
N LEU A 146 -11.48 -21.80 4.52
CA LEU A 146 -12.87 -22.27 4.55
C LEU A 146 -12.98 -23.79 4.78
N THR A 147 -12.00 -24.56 4.30
CA THR A 147 -11.82 -25.99 4.62
C THR A 147 -10.37 -26.27 4.98
N GLY A 148 -10.16 -26.92 6.11
CA GLY A 148 -8.83 -27.30 6.58
C GLY A 148 -8.01 -26.11 7.04
N GLY A 149 -6.71 -26.14 6.74
CA GLY A 149 -5.76 -25.06 7.01
C GLY A 149 -4.93 -24.66 5.79
N PRO A 150 -3.76 -24.04 5.99
CA PRO A 150 -2.90 -23.51 4.93
C PRO A 150 -2.65 -24.43 3.72
N PHE A 151 -2.49 -25.72 3.95
CA PHE A 151 -2.07 -26.68 2.92
C PHE A 151 -3.19 -27.59 2.41
N ASP A 152 -4.43 -27.34 2.84
CA ASP A 152 -5.64 -27.92 2.23
C ASP A 152 -6.16 -27.05 1.06
N TYR A 153 -5.59 -25.84 0.89
CA TYR A 153 -5.78 -24.93 -0.26
C TYR A 153 -7.20 -24.43 -0.56
N SER A 154 -8.18 -24.71 0.31
CA SER A 154 -9.47 -24.02 0.29
C SER A 154 -9.42 -22.75 1.16
N TYR A 155 -8.77 -21.72 0.62
CA TYR A 155 -8.60 -20.42 1.25
C TYR A 155 -8.71 -19.28 0.24
N GLN A 156 -8.93 -18.05 0.71
CA GLN A 156 -8.74 -16.84 -0.10
C GLN A 156 -8.14 -15.67 0.67
N GLU A 157 -7.58 -14.72 -0.08
CA GLU A 157 -6.95 -13.53 0.48
C GLU A 157 -7.96 -12.38 0.58
N MET A 158 -8.50 -12.17 1.78
CA MET A 158 -9.44 -11.09 2.08
C MET A 158 -8.73 -9.74 2.27
N GLY A 159 -7.44 -9.77 2.65
CA GLY A 159 -6.53 -8.63 2.69
C GLY A 159 -5.75 -8.39 1.38
N PRO A 160 -4.45 -8.02 1.43
CA PRO A 160 -3.57 -8.03 0.26
C PRO A 160 -3.41 -9.47 -0.27
N MET A 161 -3.03 -9.63 -1.54
CA MET A 161 -3.10 -10.94 -2.23
C MET A 161 -1.77 -11.41 -2.85
N ARG A 162 -0.84 -10.47 -3.10
CA ARG A 162 0.36 -10.68 -3.92
C ARG A 162 1.38 -9.57 -3.70
N PHE A 163 2.57 -9.76 -4.27
CA PHE A 163 3.67 -8.80 -4.34
C PHE A 163 4.21 -8.74 -5.77
N PRO A 164 4.31 -7.58 -6.42
CA PRO A 164 5.14 -7.43 -7.61
C PRO A 164 6.60 -7.76 -7.24
N SER A 165 7.34 -8.42 -8.13
CA SER A 165 8.71 -8.86 -7.87
C SER A 165 9.73 -8.32 -8.85
N THR A 166 9.38 -8.18 -10.13
CA THR A 166 10.26 -7.61 -11.15
C THR A 166 9.50 -6.70 -12.11
N TYR A 167 10.15 -5.64 -12.57
CA TYR A 167 9.72 -4.82 -13.69
C TYR A 167 10.52 -5.20 -14.95
N LYS A 168 9.94 -4.98 -16.13
CA LYS A 168 10.65 -5.14 -17.40
C LYS A 168 10.50 -3.89 -18.25
N SER A 169 11.60 -3.20 -18.50
CA SER A 169 11.59 -1.98 -19.32
C SER A 169 11.19 -2.31 -20.76
N PRO A 170 10.22 -1.61 -21.36
CA PRO A 170 9.86 -1.79 -22.77
C PRO A 170 10.89 -1.15 -23.72
N GLU A 171 11.72 -0.23 -23.23
CA GLU A 171 12.77 0.44 -24.00
C GLU A 171 14.07 -0.40 -24.07
N THR A 172 14.57 -0.87 -22.93
CA THR A 172 15.84 -1.63 -22.87
C THR A 172 15.63 -3.15 -22.96
N ASN A 173 14.39 -3.65 -22.78
CA ASN A 173 14.04 -5.06 -22.60
C ASN A 173 14.71 -5.73 -21.37
N GLU A 174 15.43 -4.96 -20.53
CA GLU A 174 16.02 -5.37 -19.25
C GLU A 174 14.92 -5.74 -18.25
N THR A 175 15.16 -6.78 -17.46
CA THR A 175 14.29 -7.16 -16.33
C THR A 175 15.05 -6.91 -15.02
N MET A 176 14.43 -6.16 -14.12
CA MET A 176 15.02 -5.69 -12.86
C MET A 176 14.07 -5.96 -11.69
N ASN A 177 14.61 -6.06 -10.47
CA ASN A 177 13.79 -6.13 -9.27
C ASN A 177 13.02 -4.81 -9.06
N ILE A 178 11.81 -4.89 -8.50
CA ILE A 178 11.10 -3.73 -7.94
C ILE A 178 11.58 -3.59 -6.49
N THR A 179 12.30 -2.51 -6.19
CA THR A 179 13.26 -2.47 -5.07
C THR A 179 12.63 -2.36 -3.69
N ASP A 180 11.64 -1.49 -3.53
CA ASP A 180 10.82 -1.37 -2.31
C ASP A 180 10.15 -2.69 -1.90
N HIS A 181 9.63 -3.46 -2.85
CA HIS A 181 9.04 -4.78 -2.60
C HIS A 181 10.06 -5.87 -2.23
N GLN A 182 11.37 -5.67 -2.43
CA GLN A 182 12.37 -6.63 -1.94
C GLN A 182 12.41 -6.71 -0.42
N LEU A 183 11.99 -5.65 0.29
CA LEU A 183 11.86 -5.63 1.75
C LEU A 183 10.91 -6.74 2.26
N VAL A 184 9.83 -7.05 1.52
CA VAL A 184 8.91 -8.15 1.87
C VAL A 184 9.60 -9.51 1.74
N PHE A 185 10.41 -9.70 0.70
CA PHE A 185 11.14 -10.96 0.48
C PHE A 185 12.28 -11.13 1.48
N GLN A 186 12.99 -10.05 1.81
CA GLN A 186 14.02 -10.04 2.86
C GLN A 186 13.41 -10.34 4.24
N LEU A 187 12.27 -9.74 4.59
CA LEU A 187 11.63 -9.99 5.88
C LEU A 187 11.27 -11.47 6.02
N ALA A 188 10.65 -12.06 5.00
CA ALA A 188 10.36 -13.49 4.98
C ALA A 188 11.61 -14.36 5.16
N GLU A 189 12.73 -14.04 4.49
CA GLU A 189 14.01 -14.75 4.66
C GLU A 189 14.55 -14.64 6.10
N GLU A 190 14.45 -13.45 6.71
CA GLU A 190 14.86 -13.21 8.10
C GLU A 190 13.96 -13.98 9.09
N MET A 191 12.64 -13.91 8.93
CA MET A 191 11.70 -14.63 9.78
C MET A 191 11.85 -16.16 9.64
N ASN A 192 12.18 -16.66 8.44
CA ASN A 192 12.53 -18.06 8.24
C ASN A 192 13.78 -18.46 9.02
N LYS A 193 14.83 -17.62 9.07
CA LYS A 193 16.04 -17.87 9.87
C LYS A 193 15.77 -17.83 11.37
N LEU A 194 15.05 -16.81 11.84
CA LEU A 194 14.73 -16.62 13.27
C LEU A 194 13.88 -17.80 13.81
N ASN A 195 12.96 -18.33 12.99
CA ASN A 195 12.18 -19.52 13.32
C ASN A 195 12.87 -20.85 12.98
N ASN A 196 14.19 -20.86 12.75
CA ASN A 196 15.00 -22.06 12.43
C ASN A 196 14.43 -22.90 11.25
N HIS A 197 13.77 -22.24 10.30
CA HIS A 197 13.05 -22.84 9.17
C HIS A 197 11.95 -23.85 9.57
N ASP A 198 11.25 -23.64 10.70
CA ASP A 198 10.04 -24.41 11.04
C ASP A 198 8.96 -24.25 9.95
N LYS A 199 8.54 -25.37 9.36
CA LYS A 199 7.51 -25.47 8.33
C LYS A 199 6.13 -24.98 8.78
N ASN A 200 5.86 -24.93 10.08
CA ASN A 200 4.61 -24.35 10.59
C ASN A 200 4.58 -22.82 10.41
N LEU A 201 5.75 -22.18 10.52
CA LEU A 201 5.93 -20.72 10.54
C LEU A 201 6.58 -20.17 9.26
N SER A 202 7.04 -21.04 8.35
CA SER A 202 7.79 -20.65 7.15
C SER A 202 7.01 -19.77 6.18
N VAL A 203 7.63 -18.66 5.77
CA VAL A 203 7.11 -17.74 4.77
C VAL A 203 7.74 -18.09 3.43
N ASP A 204 7.09 -19.02 2.72
CA ASP A 204 7.54 -19.55 1.44
C ASP A 204 6.77 -18.91 0.28
N PHE A 205 7.48 -18.30 -0.68
CA PHE A 205 6.85 -17.67 -1.84
C PHE A 205 6.64 -18.64 -3.00
N ILE A 206 5.49 -18.50 -3.65
CA ILE A 206 5.13 -19.16 -4.92
C ILE A 206 4.77 -18.10 -5.97
N PRO A 207 4.82 -18.43 -7.28
CA PRO A 207 4.39 -17.51 -8.33
C PRO A 207 2.92 -17.08 -8.15
N TRP A 208 2.63 -15.82 -8.48
CA TRP A 208 1.25 -15.35 -8.65
C TRP A 208 0.98 -15.07 -10.14
N ILE A 209 -0.14 -15.57 -10.66
CA ILE A 209 -0.59 -15.28 -12.02
C ILE A 209 -1.39 -13.98 -11.98
N GLN A 210 -0.84 -12.90 -12.52
CA GLN A 210 -1.49 -11.58 -12.51
C GLN A 210 -2.75 -11.54 -13.38
N SER A 211 -2.65 -12.08 -14.59
CA SER A 211 -3.71 -12.07 -15.58
C SER A 211 -3.78 -13.41 -16.31
N SER A 212 -5.00 -13.78 -16.69
CA SER A 212 -5.28 -14.98 -17.48
C SER A 212 -6.03 -14.56 -18.74
N LEU A 213 -5.46 -14.87 -19.90
CA LEU A 213 -6.11 -14.62 -21.20
C LEU A 213 -7.37 -15.47 -21.40
N ASN A 214 -7.52 -16.54 -20.62
CA ASN A 214 -8.74 -17.36 -20.57
C ASN A 214 -9.77 -16.84 -19.55
N GLY A 215 -9.48 -15.73 -18.84
CA GLY A 215 -10.47 -15.03 -18.02
C GLY A 215 -11.67 -14.56 -18.86
N LEU A 216 -12.86 -14.59 -18.27
CA LEU A 216 -14.13 -14.36 -18.96
C LEU A 216 -14.52 -12.87 -18.90
N SER A 217 -15.16 -12.36 -19.95
CA SER A 217 -15.73 -11.00 -19.97
C SER A 217 -17.23 -11.07 -20.18
N TYR A 218 -17.99 -11.15 -19.08
CA TYR A 218 -19.46 -11.26 -19.14
C TYR A 218 -20.13 -9.89 -19.12
N LYS A 219 -20.61 -9.44 -20.29
CA LYS A 219 -21.18 -8.09 -20.47
C LYS A 219 -22.43 -8.11 -21.32
N ASN A 220 -23.42 -7.27 -20.99
CA ASN A 220 -24.74 -7.22 -21.63
C ASN A 220 -25.35 -8.63 -21.84
N GLU A 221 -25.29 -9.48 -20.80
CA GLU A 221 -25.74 -10.88 -20.80
C GLU A 221 -25.07 -11.80 -21.85
N PHE A 222 -24.05 -11.34 -22.59
CA PHE A 222 -23.53 -12.03 -23.78
C PHE A 222 -22.75 -13.32 -23.46
N LYS A 223 -23.11 -14.39 -24.17
CA LYS A 223 -22.46 -15.71 -24.10
C LYS A 223 -22.23 -16.30 -25.49
N LEU A 224 -21.16 -17.10 -25.60
CA LEU A 224 -20.87 -17.94 -26.75
C LEU A 224 -21.83 -19.16 -26.79
N PRO A 225 -21.94 -19.87 -27.94
CA PRO A 225 -22.75 -21.10 -28.04
C PRO A 225 -22.36 -22.24 -27.08
N SER A 226 -21.21 -22.13 -26.40
CA SER A 226 -20.78 -23.02 -25.31
C SER A 226 -21.49 -22.78 -23.97
N GLY A 227 -22.26 -21.69 -23.83
CA GLY A 227 -22.90 -21.28 -22.58
C GLY A 227 -22.00 -20.49 -21.62
N LEU A 228 -20.74 -20.24 -22.00
CA LEU A 228 -19.81 -19.37 -21.29
C LEU A 228 -19.71 -17.99 -21.97
N PRO A 229 -19.34 -16.93 -21.23
CA PRO A 229 -18.90 -15.67 -21.82
C PRO A 229 -17.63 -15.86 -22.67
N PRO A 230 -17.32 -14.96 -23.60
CA PRO A 230 -16.06 -14.98 -24.33
C PRO A 230 -14.86 -14.73 -23.40
N THR A 231 -13.74 -15.37 -23.69
CA THR A 231 -12.46 -15.11 -23.03
C THR A 231 -11.83 -13.80 -23.53
N LEU A 232 -10.93 -13.20 -22.73
CA LEU A 232 -10.13 -12.04 -23.16
C LEU A 232 -9.33 -12.34 -24.44
N LYS A 233 -8.84 -13.58 -24.60
CA LYS A 233 -8.14 -14.06 -25.80
C LYS A 233 -9.03 -14.03 -27.05
N GLU A 234 -10.29 -14.43 -26.92
CA GLU A 234 -11.25 -14.42 -28.03
C GLU A 234 -11.67 -13.00 -28.38
N ILE A 235 -11.88 -12.11 -27.40
CA ILE A 235 -12.14 -10.68 -27.64
C ILE A 235 -10.93 -10.01 -28.32
N ALA A 236 -9.70 -10.30 -27.89
CA ALA A 236 -8.49 -9.80 -28.53
C ALA A 236 -8.33 -10.31 -29.98
N SER A 237 -8.91 -11.47 -30.30
CA SER A 237 -8.93 -12.05 -31.66
C SER A 237 -10.11 -11.55 -32.51
N ASN A 238 -11.22 -11.16 -31.87
CA ASN A 238 -12.43 -10.65 -32.50
C ASN A 238 -13.15 -9.67 -31.55
N ALA A 239 -12.89 -8.37 -31.73
CA ALA A 239 -13.44 -7.31 -30.88
C ALA A 239 -14.99 -7.24 -30.88
N SER A 240 -15.68 -7.85 -31.84
CA SER A 240 -17.16 -7.89 -31.86
C SER A 240 -17.78 -8.81 -30.80
N LEU A 241 -16.96 -9.57 -30.07
CA LEU A 241 -17.37 -10.33 -28.87
C LEU A 241 -17.42 -9.47 -27.59
N SER A 242 -17.06 -8.19 -27.65
CA SER A 242 -17.23 -7.20 -26.59
C SER A 242 -18.28 -6.16 -27.03
N PRO A 243 -19.03 -5.54 -26.10
CA PRO A 243 -19.82 -4.34 -26.39
C PRO A 243 -19.01 -3.26 -27.11
N ALA A 244 -19.66 -2.57 -28.05
CA ALA A 244 -19.02 -1.59 -28.92
C ALA A 244 -18.77 -0.24 -28.23
N SER A 245 -17.64 0.36 -28.55
CA SER A 245 -17.02 1.39 -27.72
C SER A 245 -17.42 2.81 -28.09
N VAL A 246 -18.06 3.51 -27.17
CA VAL A 246 -18.25 4.97 -27.27
C VAL A 246 -16.96 5.67 -26.82
N ASN A 247 -16.01 5.82 -27.74
CA ASN A 247 -14.87 6.71 -27.55
C ASN A 247 -14.86 7.73 -28.70
N ASP A 248 -15.54 8.85 -28.50
CA ASP A 248 -15.70 9.89 -29.51
C ASP A 248 -14.39 10.71 -29.71
N PRO A 249 -14.25 11.44 -30.83
CA PRO A 249 -13.02 12.16 -31.14
C PRO A 249 -12.59 13.21 -30.11
N ALA A 250 -13.50 13.82 -29.34
CA ALA A 250 -13.14 14.80 -28.31
C ALA A 250 -12.63 14.11 -27.03
N THR A 251 -13.12 12.91 -26.74
CA THR A 251 -12.61 12.07 -25.64
C THR A 251 -11.23 11.50 -25.97
N GLN A 252 -10.99 11.09 -27.23
CA GLN A 252 -9.65 10.72 -27.71
C GLN A 252 -8.65 11.89 -27.68
N ASP A 253 -9.08 13.09 -28.11
CA ASP A 253 -8.28 14.33 -28.04
C ASP A 253 -7.95 14.72 -26.59
N LEU A 254 -8.88 14.58 -25.64
CA LEU A 254 -8.61 14.81 -24.23
C LEU A 254 -7.63 13.78 -23.65
N GLN A 255 -7.77 12.48 -23.98
CA GLN A 255 -6.82 11.46 -23.55
C GLN A 255 -5.41 11.77 -24.06
N THR A 256 -5.28 12.08 -25.36
CA THR A 256 -4.00 12.44 -25.99
C THR A 256 -3.33 13.66 -25.30
N LYS A 257 -4.14 14.59 -24.79
CA LYS A 257 -3.66 15.74 -24.01
C LYS A 257 -3.25 15.40 -22.58
N VAL A 258 -3.88 14.40 -21.95
CA VAL A 258 -3.44 13.87 -20.64
C VAL A 258 -2.12 13.12 -20.82
N ASP A 259 -2.03 12.22 -21.79
CA ASP A 259 -0.85 11.40 -22.07
C ASP A 259 0.41 12.26 -22.29
N ALA A 260 0.27 13.44 -22.92
CA ALA A 260 1.36 14.39 -23.15
C ALA A 260 1.95 15.05 -21.88
N PHE A 261 1.34 14.84 -20.70
CA PHE A 261 1.83 15.26 -19.39
C PHE A 261 2.22 14.08 -18.49
N MET A 262 1.94 12.86 -18.92
CA MET A 262 2.27 11.64 -18.19
C MET A 262 3.71 11.20 -18.48
N PRO A 263 4.42 10.59 -17.51
CA PRO A 263 5.83 10.29 -17.66
C PRO A 263 6.08 8.99 -18.44
N GLY A 264 7.19 8.96 -19.22
CA GLY A 264 7.59 7.82 -20.04
C GLY A 264 8.17 6.62 -19.26
N SER A 265 8.56 5.55 -19.96
CA SER A 265 8.98 4.31 -19.27
C SER A 265 10.37 4.37 -18.61
N GLU A 266 11.19 5.38 -18.93
CA GLU A 266 12.32 5.80 -18.10
C GLU A 266 11.88 6.10 -16.65
N PHE A 267 10.72 6.73 -16.44
CA PHE A 267 10.19 7.02 -15.11
C PHE A 267 9.58 5.78 -14.43
N SER A 268 8.95 4.87 -15.18
CA SER A 268 8.59 3.55 -14.65
C SER A 268 9.82 2.74 -14.23
N THR A 269 10.91 2.88 -14.98
CA THR A 269 12.23 2.28 -14.66
C THR A 269 12.83 2.94 -13.42
N LEU A 270 12.65 4.26 -13.21
CA LEU A 270 13.01 4.95 -11.97
C LEU A 270 12.18 4.47 -10.78
N MET A 271 10.84 4.40 -10.90
CA MET A 271 9.95 3.88 -9.86
C MET A 271 10.34 2.45 -9.43
N ALA A 272 10.67 1.58 -10.39
CA ALA A 272 11.12 0.22 -10.09
C ALA A 272 12.47 0.17 -9.35
N LYS A 273 13.39 1.14 -9.58
CA LYS A 273 14.74 1.17 -8.98
C LYS A 273 14.81 1.98 -7.68
N ASN A 274 14.11 3.09 -7.57
CA ASN A 274 14.06 3.96 -6.38
C ASN A 274 12.72 4.75 -6.37
N MET A 275 11.70 4.17 -5.76
CA MET A 275 10.35 4.75 -5.67
C MET A 275 10.33 6.10 -4.93
N PHE A 276 11.16 6.28 -3.90
CA PHE A 276 11.31 7.54 -3.16
C PHE A 276 11.74 8.70 -4.09
N LYS A 277 12.75 8.44 -4.93
CA LYS A 277 13.29 9.41 -5.90
C LYS A 277 12.28 9.72 -7.00
N ALA A 278 11.53 8.71 -7.45
CA ALA A 278 10.42 8.90 -8.39
C ALA A 278 9.29 9.76 -7.79
N HIS A 279 8.85 9.47 -6.56
CA HIS A 279 7.85 10.25 -5.83
C HIS A 279 8.26 11.73 -5.74
N LYS A 280 9.47 12.00 -5.22
CA LYS A 280 10.01 13.37 -5.16
C LYS A 280 10.04 14.05 -6.53
N GLN A 281 10.56 13.37 -7.56
CA GLN A 281 10.59 13.93 -8.92
C GLN A 281 9.18 14.25 -9.44
N TRP A 282 8.16 13.45 -9.09
CA TRP A 282 6.77 13.74 -9.43
C TRP A 282 6.23 14.97 -8.68
N LEU A 283 6.53 15.12 -7.38
CA LEU A 283 6.17 16.32 -6.63
C LEU A 283 6.81 17.59 -7.21
N GLU A 284 8.08 17.54 -7.59
CA GLU A 284 8.86 18.70 -8.05
C GLU A 284 8.65 19.04 -9.54
N THR A 285 8.51 18.03 -10.41
CA THR A 285 8.52 18.21 -11.88
C THR A 285 7.33 17.59 -12.61
N GLY A 286 6.47 16.84 -11.90
CA GLY A 286 5.28 16.22 -12.46
C GLY A 286 4.32 17.21 -13.13
N LEU A 287 3.55 16.70 -14.09
CA LEU A 287 2.67 17.50 -14.94
C LEU A 287 3.40 18.70 -15.61
N ASN A 288 4.61 18.47 -16.14
CA ASN A 288 5.47 19.50 -16.75
C ASN A 288 5.75 20.70 -15.82
N GLY A 289 6.01 20.45 -14.53
CA GLY A 289 6.35 21.46 -13.54
C GLY A 289 5.16 22.14 -12.85
N LEU A 290 3.96 21.57 -12.95
CA LEU A 290 2.75 22.07 -12.26
C LEU A 290 2.57 21.49 -10.85
N GLY A 291 3.47 20.60 -10.42
CA GLY A 291 3.48 19.94 -9.11
C GLY A 291 2.55 18.72 -9.10
N GLY A 292 3.11 17.52 -9.23
CA GLY A 292 2.35 16.30 -9.54
C GLY A 292 1.32 15.85 -8.48
N ASP A 293 1.41 16.35 -7.25
CA ASP A 293 0.43 16.10 -6.18
C ASP A 293 -0.65 17.19 -6.07
N GLN A 294 -0.42 18.39 -6.59
CA GLN A 294 -1.35 19.52 -6.40
C GLN A 294 -2.63 19.44 -7.26
N TRP A 295 -2.77 18.36 -8.04
CA TRP A 295 -3.87 18.14 -8.97
C TRP A 295 -4.46 16.75 -8.80
N SER A 296 -5.78 16.65 -8.82
CA SER A 296 -6.46 15.38 -9.14
C SER A 296 -6.72 15.29 -10.64
N GLU A 297 -6.97 14.09 -11.14
CA GLU A 297 -7.26 13.84 -12.57
C GLU A 297 -8.43 14.70 -13.08
N TYR A 298 -9.51 14.82 -12.28
CA TYR A 298 -10.63 15.73 -12.57
C TYR A 298 -10.17 17.18 -12.75
N ALA A 299 -9.43 17.69 -11.75
CA ALA A 299 -9.05 19.09 -11.70
C ALA A 299 -8.09 19.44 -12.85
N PHE A 300 -7.21 18.52 -13.23
CA PHE A 300 -6.30 18.70 -14.35
C PHE A 300 -7.03 18.68 -15.69
N MET A 301 -7.87 17.67 -15.96
CA MET A 301 -8.63 17.58 -17.21
C MET A 301 -9.58 18.76 -17.42
N VAL A 302 -10.37 19.14 -16.40
CA VAL A 302 -11.38 20.21 -16.53
C VAL A 302 -10.75 21.60 -16.40
N ASN A 303 -9.95 21.85 -15.36
CA ASN A 303 -9.50 23.21 -15.06
C ASN A 303 -8.21 23.60 -15.78
N TYR A 304 -7.32 22.65 -16.10
CA TYR A 304 -6.09 22.94 -16.84
C TYR A 304 -6.26 22.66 -18.34
N LEU A 305 -6.53 21.41 -18.74
CA LEU A 305 -6.64 21.02 -20.16
C LEU A 305 -7.92 21.49 -20.87
N LYS A 306 -8.92 21.97 -20.12
CA LYS A 306 -10.24 22.42 -20.63
C LYS A 306 -11.03 21.33 -21.35
N GLY A 307 -10.91 20.09 -20.90
CA GLY A 307 -11.71 18.96 -21.35
C GLY A 307 -13.21 19.17 -21.11
N SER A 308 -14.05 18.54 -21.94
CA SER A 308 -15.49 18.51 -21.69
C SER A 308 -15.79 17.63 -20.47
N LEU A 309 -16.87 17.90 -19.74
CA LEU A 309 -17.27 17.05 -18.61
C LEU A 309 -17.57 15.61 -19.06
N ASN A 310 -18.21 15.43 -20.22
CA ASN A 310 -18.47 14.12 -20.81
C ASN A 310 -17.17 13.36 -21.15
N SER A 311 -16.19 14.06 -21.72
CA SER A 311 -14.89 13.45 -22.04
C SER A 311 -14.05 13.15 -20.80
N THR A 312 -14.19 13.95 -19.74
CA THR A 312 -13.53 13.72 -18.45
C THR A 312 -14.14 12.50 -17.73
N ASP A 313 -15.47 12.40 -17.74
CA ASP A 313 -16.25 11.25 -17.24
C ASP A 313 -15.85 9.95 -17.96
N MET A 314 -15.88 9.95 -19.30
CA MET A 314 -15.48 8.80 -20.12
C MET A 314 -14.00 8.39 -19.97
N ASN A 315 -13.12 9.32 -19.61
CA ASN A 315 -11.72 9.04 -19.29
C ASN A 315 -11.50 8.58 -17.83
N GLY A 316 -12.57 8.41 -17.03
CA GLY A 316 -12.50 7.96 -15.63
C GLY A 316 -12.16 9.05 -14.62
N GLY A 317 -12.11 10.31 -15.04
CA GLY A 317 -11.58 11.45 -14.30
C GLY A 317 -12.43 11.94 -13.13
N TRP A 318 -13.15 11.08 -12.40
CA TRP A 318 -13.88 11.44 -11.17
C TRP A 318 -13.02 11.40 -9.90
N SER A 319 -11.78 10.92 -10.00
CA SER A 319 -10.89 10.79 -8.84
C SER A 319 -10.55 12.15 -8.21
N ALA A 320 -10.67 12.22 -6.89
CA ALA A 320 -10.13 13.30 -6.06
C ALA A 320 -8.71 12.99 -5.55
N SER A 321 -8.23 11.75 -5.77
CA SER A 321 -6.88 11.32 -5.40
C SER A 321 -5.81 12.03 -6.22
N SER A 322 -4.61 12.09 -5.66
CA SER A 322 -3.40 12.57 -6.33
C SER A 322 -3.06 11.71 -7.56
N PHE A 323 -2.51 12.31 -8.63
CA PHE A 323 -1.96 11.53 -9.77
C PHE A 323 -0.89 10.51 -9.36
N TRP A 324 -0.23 10.71 -8.21
CA TRP A 324 0.76 9.77 -7.72
C TRP A 324 0.19 8.37 -7.47
N ASP A 325 -1.06 8.27 -6.97
CA ASP A 325 -1.79 7.00 -6.77
C ASP A 325 -1.86 6.21 -8.08
N SER A 326 -2.21 6.91 -9.17
CA SER A 326 -2.27 6.35 -10.52
C SER A 326 -0.90 5.93 -11.09
N LEU A 327 0.20 6.55 -10.66
CA LEU A 327 1.52 6.23 -11.21
C LEU A 327 2.16 5.00 -10.56
N TYR A 328 2.17 4.89 -9.23
CA TYR A 328 2.82 3.76 -8.56
C TYR A 328 2.01 2.46 -8.72
N GLU A 329 0.68 2.50 -8.61
CA GLU A 329 -0.18 1.34 -8.87
C GLU A 329 -0.08 0.88 -10.34
N GLY A 330 0.07 1.82 -11.28
CA GLY A 330 0.25 1.51 -12.70
C GLY A 330 1.57 0.78 -12.97
N MET A 331 2.62 1.13 -12.25
CA MET A 331 3.91 0.43 -12.28
C MET A 331 3.80 -0.96 -11.62
N TYR A 332 3.23 -1.04 -10.42
CA TYR A 332 3.07 -2.32 -9.70
C TYR A 332 2.17 -3.32 -10.45
N PHE A 333 1.09 -2.88 -11.11
CA PHE A 333 0.23 -3.74 -11.93
C PHE A 333 0.74 -4.00 -13.37
N SER A 334 1.81 -3.31 -13.79
CA SER A 334 2.56 -3.64 -15.02
C SER A 334 3.87 -4.41 -14.75
N ALA A 335 4.09 -4.86 -13.51
CA ALA A 335 5.21 -5.73 -13.16
C ALA A 335 5.23 -7.01 -14.00
N ALA A 336 6.43 -7.46 -14.37
CA ALA A 336 6.68 -8.61 -15.24
C ALA A 336 6.62 -9.96 -14.49
N SER A 337 6.71 -9.95 -13.16
CA SER A 337 6.47 -11.14 -12.32
C SER A 337 5.95 -10.75 -10.94
N TYR A 338 5.19 -11.67 -10.34
CA TYR A 338 4.56 -11.52 -9.03
C TYR A 338 4.74 -12.79 -8.20
N LYS A 339 4.67 -12.63 -6.88
CA LYS A 339 4.68 -13.71 -5.90
C LYS A 339 3.47 -13.61 -4.97
N THR A 340 3.05 -14.74 -4.41
CA THR A 340 2.17 -14.82 -3.25
C THR A 340 2.77 -15.82 -2.24
N ILE A 341 2.19 -15.97 -1.05
CA ILE A 341 2.72 -16.88 -0.02
C ILE A 341 1.97 -18.22 -0.06
N ASN A 342 2.72 -19.32 -0.03
CA ASN A 342 2.17 -20.66 -0.08
C ASN A 342 1.44 -20.99 1.23
N GLY A 343 0.14 -21.25 1.16
CA GLY A 343 -0.69 -21.41 2.35
C GLY A 343 -1.09 -20.09 3.02
N GLY A 344 -1.05 -18.97 2.29
CA GLY A 344 -1.70 -17.72 2.68
C GLY A 344 -0.77 -16.64 3.20
N LEU A 345 -1.04 -15.38 2.87
CA LEU A 345 -0.30 -14.22 3.37
C LEU A 345 -0.33 -14.10 4.90
N ASN A 346 -1.33 -14.67 5.59
CA ASN A 346 -1.35 -14.77 7.07
C ASN A 346 -0.11 -15.44 7.66
N ARG A 347 0.61 -16.27 6.90
CA ARG A 347 1.87 -16.89 7.39
C ARG A 347 2.96 -15.86 7.69
N LEU A 348 2.94 -14.69 7.05
CA LEU A 348 3.90 -13.62 7.31
C LEU A 348 3.75 -13.06 8.75
N PRO A 349 2.60 -12.53 9.21
CA PRO A 349 2.43 -12.15 10.61
C PRO A 349 2.46 -13.35 11.57
N LEU A 350 2.00 -14.54 11.16
CA LEU A 350 2.09 -15.77 11.99
C LEU A 350 3.56 -16.04 12.41
N SER A 351 4.52 -15.82 11.51
CA SER A 351 5.94 -16.05 11.79
C SER A 351 6.52 -15.21 12.94
N PHE A 352 5.82 -14.16 13.39
CA PHE A 352 6.26 -13.32 14.52
C PHE A 352 5.91 -13.89 15.89
N HIS A 353 4.93 -14.80 16.01
CA HIS A 353 4.40 -15.27 17.30
C HIS A 353 5.50 -15.66 18.33
N PRO A 354 6.51 -16.49 17.99
CA PRO A 354 7.56 -16.87 18.94
C PRO A 354 8.43 -15.71 19.47
N LEU A 355 8.44 -14.58 18.78
CA LEU A 355 9.16 -13.37 19.19
C LEU A 355 8.28 -12.42 20.03
N VAL A 356 6.99 -12.30 19.68
CA VAL A 356 6.11 -11.23 20.18
C VAL A 356 5.09 -11.65 21.23
N ASP A 357 4.74 -12.94 21.36
CA ASP A 357 3.60 -13.35 22.20
C ASP A 357 3.79 -12.98 23.69
N ASN A 358 5.00 -13.11 24.22
CA ASN A 358 5.31 -12.78 25.62
C ASN A 358 5.32 -11.27 25.93
N ILE A 359 5.29 -10.41 24.91
CA ILE A 359 5.30 -8.93 25.05
C ILE A 359 4.04 -8.27 24.46
N THR A 360 3.14 -9.04 23.86
CA THR A 360 1.92 -8.53 23.20
C THR A 360 0.72 -8.67 24.12
N THR A 361 0.07 -7.56 24.48
CA THR A 361 -1.29 -7.63 25.02
C THR A 361 -2.32 -7.47 23.91
N MET A 362 -3.06 -8.55 23.66
CA MET A 362 -4.21 -8.57 22.74
C MET A 362 -5.44 -7.86 23.33
N GLU A 363 -6.44 -7.63 22.48
CA GLU A 363 -7.79 -7.12 22.76
C GLU A 363 -7.87 -5.76 23.50
N ARG A 364 -6.75 -5.04 23.59
CA ARG A 364 -6.59 -3.77 24.32
C ARG A 364 -6.76 -2.57 23.38
N LYS A 365 -8.01 -2.19 23.16
CA LYS A 365 -8.41 -1.07 22.31
C LYS A 365 -8.12 0.27 23.01
N ILE A 366 -7.00 0.92 22.66
CA ILE A 366 -6.71 2.29 23.10
C ILE A 366 -7.81 3.24 22.61
N GLU A 367 -8.25 4.15 23.48
CA GLU A 367 -9.26 5.18 23.20
C GLU A 367 -8.73 6.60 23.40
N ARG A 368 -7.60 6.74 24.11
CA ARG A 368 -7.07 8.03 24.54
C ARG A 368 -5.57 7.92 24.79
N VAL A 369 -4.88 8.99 24.44
CA VAL A 369 -3.47 9.20 24.79
C VAL A 369 -3.37 10.49 25.59
N ARG A 370 -2.52 10.50 26.60
CA ARG A 370 -2.08 11.70 27.31
C ARG A 370 -0.57 11.85 27.17
N TYR A 371 -0.09 13.06 27.32
CA TYR A 371 1.31 13.39 27.48
C TYR A 371 1.47 14.24 28.75
N SER A 372 2.57 14.06 29.45
CA SER A 372 2.92 14.84 30.63
C SER A 372 4.19 15.65 30.37
N GLU A 373 4.04 16.97 30.31
CA GLU A 373 5.16 17.92 30.20
C GLU A 373 6.08 17.89 31.44
N THR A 374 5.60 17.41 32.60
CA THR A 374 6.40 17.32 33.84
C THR A 374 7.17 16.01 33.99
N ASP A 375 6.67 14.92 33.40
CA ASP A 375 7.28 13.58 33.50
C ASP A 375 7.99 13.16 32.20
N ASP A 376 7.89 13.99 31.15
CA ASP A 376 8.37 13.76 29.77
C ASP A 376 7.91 12.43 29.14
N LYS A 377 6.67 12.00 29.47
CA LYS A 377 6.16 10.65 29.19
C LYS A 377 4.76 10.63 28.58
N VAL A 378 4.46 9.55 27.87
CA VAL A 378 3.19 9.29 27.20
C VAL A 378 2.40 8.20 27.93
N THR A 379 1.11 8.46 28.18
CA THR A 379 0.20 7.52 28.85
C THR A 379 -0.91 7.08 27.91
N LEU A 380 -0.96 5.79 27.62
CA LEU A 380 -2.02 5.15 26.85
C LEU A 380 -3.18 4.78 27.77
N GLN A 381 -4.42 5.02 27.33
CA GLN A 381 -5.63 4.76 28.11
C GLN A 381 -6.66 3.97 27.30
N TRP A 382 -7.22 2.94 27.92
CA TRP A 382 -8.26 2.05 27.38
C TRP A 382 -9.31 1.73 28.45
N ARG A 383 -10.35 1.01 28.04
CA ARG A 383 -11.35 0.37 28.90
C ARG A 383 -11.37 -1.12 28.63
N ASN A 384 -11.72 -1.93 29.63
CA ASN A 384 -11.78 -3.38 29.49
C ASN A 384 -13.13 -3.79 28.88
N GLU A 385 -14.21 -3.15 29.31
CA GLU A 385 -15.55 -3.28 28.73
C GLU A 385 -16.06 -1.94 28.17
N TYR A 386 -16.92 -1.98 27.16
CA TYR A 386 -17.44 -0.77 26.48
C TYR A 386 -18.26 0.16 27.40
N ASN A 387 -18.80 -0.42 28.48
CA ASN A 387 -19.64 0.20 29.51
C ASN A 387 -18.81 0.77 30.69
N ASP A 388 -17.50 0.50 30.77
CA ASP A 388 -16.63 1.00 31.84
C ASP A 388 -16.69 2.53 31.92
N THR A 389 -16.75 3.04 33.15
CA THR A 389 -16.74 4.49 33.42
C THR A 389 -15.34 5.01 33.77
N THR A 390 -14.40 4.11 34.09
CA THR A 390 -13.02 4.40 34.46
C THR A 390 -12.05 3.92 33.38
N PHE A 391 -10.98 4.68 33.15
CA PHE A 391 -9.94 4.29 32.21
C PHE A 391 -8.81 3.56 32.92
N GLN A 392 -8.44 2.40 32.39
CA GLN A 392 -7.14 1.81 32.64
C GLN A 392 -6.05 2.68 32.01
N ASN A 393 -4.80 2.49 32.44
CA ASN A 393 -3.67 3.26 31.93
C ASN A 393 -2.35 2.48 32.00
N SER A 394 -1.43 2.86 31.13
CA SER A 394 -0.02 2.45 31.18
C SER A 394 0.83 3.57 30.57
N THR A 395 2.00 3.83 31.15
CA THR A 395 2.85 5.00 30.85
C THR A 395 4.23 4.54 30.38
N PHE A 396 4.69 5.18 29.31
CA PHE A 396 5.90 4.84 28.57
C PHE A 396 6.72 6.10 28.27
N ASP A 397 8.00 5.93 27.95
CA ASP A 397 8.88 7.01 27.57
C ASP A 397 8.61 7.44 26.12
N TYR A 398 8.28 6.48 25.24
CA TYR A 398 7.82 6.72 23.87
C TYR A 398 6.73 5.72 23.47
N ALA A 399 5.89 6.11 22.50
CA ALA A 399 4.87 5.25 21.91
C ALA A 399 4.86 5.36 20.37
N VAL A 400 5.16 4.25 19.69
CA VAL A 400 4.96 4.13 18.24
C VAL A 400 3.49 3.74 17.99
N ILE A 401 2.74 4.65 17.37
CA ILE A 401 1.34 4.46 17.03
C ILE A 401 1.28 3.90 15.60
N ALA A 402 1.22 2.56 15.50
CA ALA A 402 1.11 1.82 14.24
C ALA A 402 -0.35 1.63 13.77
N VAL A 403 -1.32 2.19 14.51
CA VAL A 403 -2.77 2.17 14.22
C VAL A 403 -3.12 3.20 13.13
N PRO A 404 -3.95 2.86 12.11
CA PRO A 404 -4.29 3.79 11.04
C PRO A 404 -5.11 5.00 11.50
N PHE A 405 -4.91 6.14 10.84
CA PHE A 405 -5.62 7.40 11.13
C PHE A 405 -7.15 7.32 11.03
N SER A 406 -7.69 6.41 10.20
CA SER A 406 -9.12 6.05 10.17
C SER A 406 -9.67 5.66 11.55
N VAL A 407 -8.83 5.06 12.40
CA VAL A 407 -9.15 4.69 13.79
C VAL A 407 -8.67 5.75 14.79
N VAL A 408 -7.42 6.23 14.65
CA VAL A 408 -6.82 7.21 15.59
C VAL A 408 -7.60 8.53 15.64
N ARG A 409 -8.30 8.93 14.56
CA ARG A 409 -9.20 10.11 14.56
C ARG A 409 -10.40 10.02 15.50
N ARG A 410 -10.67 8.84 16.08
CA ARG A 410 -11.70 8.63 17.12
C ARG A 410 -11.12 8.69 18.54
N TRP A 411 -9.79 8.74 18.70
CA TRP A 411 -9.15 8.79 20.01
C TRP A 411 -9.12 10.22 20.58
N ARG A 412 -9.12 10.34 21.90
CA ARG A 412 -8.79 11.60 22.56
C ARG A 412 -7.27 11.72 22.72
N LEU A 413 -6.64 12.51 21.86
CA LEU A 413 -5.19 12.77 21.85
C LEU A 413 -4.80 13.94 22.78
N PRO A 414 -3.50 14.12 23.11
CA PRO A 414 -2.99 15.38 23.66
C PRO A 414 -3.10 16.52 22.63
N LYS A 415 -2.77 17.75 23.04
CA LYS A 415 -2.70 18.90 22.13
C LYS A 415 -1.59 18.68 21.09
N LEU A 416 -1.93 18.71 19.81
CA LEU A 416 -1.02 18.54 18.68
C LEU A 416 -0.99 19.79 17.79
N PRO A 417 0.06 20.00 16.97
CA PRO A 417 0.08 21.01 15.92
C PRO A 417 -1.05 20.81 14.89
N ALA A 418 -1.44 21.89 14.21
CA ALA A 418 -2.59 21.89 13.31
C ALA A 418 -2.42 20.92 12.12
N THR A 419 -1.24 20.85 11.52
CA THR A 419 -1.00 20.06 10.30
C THR A 419 -1.15 18.55 10.55
N ILE A 420 -0.44 17.98 11.54
CA ILE A 420 -0.64 16.58 11.95
C ILE A 420 -2.05 16.29 12.48
N SER A 421 -2.69 17.24 13.18
CA SER A 421 -4.09 17.09 13.62
C SER A 421 -5.05 16.97 12.43
N ASN A 422 -4.82 17.77 11.39
CA ASN A 422 -5.57 17.70 10.15
C ASN A 422 -5.24 16.43 9.35
N ALA A 423 -3.98 15.97 9.33
CA ALA A 423 -3.63 14.70 8.70
C ALA A 423 -4.39 13.52 9.34
N ILE A 424 -4.40 13.44 10.69
CA ILE A 424 -5.15 12.42 11.42
C ILE A 424 -6.64 12.48 11.06
N LYS A 425 -7.23 13.67 10.99
CA LYS A 425 -8.67 13.88 10.73
C LYS A 425 -9.09 13.69 9.27
N GLU A 426 -8.35 14.24 8.32
CA GLU A 426 -8.76 14.48 6.93
C GLU A 426 -8.07 13.56 5.91
N LEU A 427 -7.03 12.80 6.28
CA LEU A 427 -6.41 11.82 5.37
C LEU A 427 -7.48 10.85 4.87
N ASN A 428 -7.64 10.78 3.54
CA ASN A 428 -8.68 9.98 2.92
C ASN A 428 -8.33 8.48 2.88
N TYR A 429 -9.35 7.62 2.97
CA TYR A 429 -9.21 6.18 2.95
C TYR A 429 -10.12 5.54 1.89
N GLY A 430 -9.53 4.70 1.05
CA GLY A 430 -10.27 3.78 0.20
C GLY A 430 -10.92 2.69 1.03
N SER A 431 -12.03 2.15 0.53
CA SER A 431 -12.69 0.97 1.10
C SER A 431 -13.00 -0.03 0.02
N ALA A 432 -13.21 -1.28 0.43
CA ALA A 432 -13.57 -2.39 -0.43
C ALA A 432 -14.40 -3.42 0.33
N CYS A 433 -15.21 -4.16 -0.42
CA CYS A 433 -15.77 -5.41 0.03
C CYS A 433 -15.30 -6.57 -0.87
N LYS A 434 -15.12 -7.73 -0.24
CA LYS A 434 -14.77 -8.99 -0.87
C LYS A 434 -15.76 -10.08 -0.44
N VAL A 435 -16.08 -10.97 -1.37
CA VAL A 435 -16.79 -12.23 -1.09
C VAL A 435 -16.01 -13.38 -1.71
N ALA A 436 -15.61 -14.32 -0.86
CA ALA A 436 -14.98 -15.58 -1.25
C ALA A 436 -16.00 -16.71 -1.13
N LEU A 437 -16.09 -17.59 -2.14
CA LEU A 437 -17.01 -18.73 -2.19
C LEU A 437 -16.21 -20.03 -2.40
N GLU A 438 -16.48 -21.06 -1.57
CA GLU A 438 -15.88 -22.39 -1.72
C GLU A 438 -16.74 -23.28 -2.62
N PHE A 439 -16.11 -23.85 -3.64
CA PHE A 439 -16.68 -24.88 -4.51
C PHE A 439 -16.00 -26.23 -4.25
N SER A 440 -16.71 -27.33 -4.45
CA SER A 440 -16.23 -28.70 -4.18
C SER A 440 -15.08 -29.15 -5.09
N GLU A 441 -14.90 -28.48 -6.23
CA GLU A 441 -13.86 -28.76 -7.23
C GLU A 441 -13.49 -27.50 -8.03
N ARG A 442 -12.36 -27.58 -8.75
CA ARG A 442 -11.81 -26.51 -9.59
C ARG A 442 -12.38 -26.50 -11.00
N PHE A 443 -13.71 -26.44 -11.12
CA PHE A 443 -14.41 -26.57 -12.41
C PHE A 443 -13.90 -25.61 -13.51
N TRP A 444 -13.42 -24.42 -13.12
CA TRP A 444 -12.84 -23.42 -14.02
C TRP A 444 -11.51 -23.86 -14.68
N GLU A 445 -10.81 -24.85 -14.11
CA GLU A 445 -9.61 -25.49 -14.68
C GLU A 445 -9.96 -26.67 -15.60
N HIS A 446 -11.25 -26.96 -15.81
CA HIS A 446 -11.74 -28.11 -16.59
C HIS A 446 -12.55 -27.70 -17.84
N TYR A 447 -12.65 -26.40 -18.12
CA TYR A 447 -13.15 -25.87 -19.39
C TYR A 447 -12.18 -26.16 -20.57
N GLU A 448 -12.69 -26.10 -21.80
CA GLU A 448 -11.88 -26.19 -23.03
C GLU A 448 -10.79 -25.10 -23.11
N ASN A 449 -11.11 -23.89 -22.62
CA ASN A 449 -10.15 -22.83 -22.32
C ASN A 449 -10.01 -22.70 -20.79
N PRO A 450 -9.17 -23.50 -20.13
CA PRO A 450 -9.10 -23.56 -18.67
C PRO A 450 -8.49 -22.28 -18.08
N ILE A 451 -9.02 -21.84 -16.93
CA ILE A 451 -8.62 -20.60 -16.27
C ILE A 451 -7.62 -20.91 -15.16
N TYR A 452 -6.37 -20.45 -15.29
CA TYR A 452 -5.37 -20.59 -14.22
C TYR A 452 -5.06 -19.23 -13.60
N GLY A 453 -5.50 -19.01 -12.35
CA GLY A 453 -5.25 -17.81 -11.58
C GLY A 453 -5.75 -16.49 -12.22
N GLY A 454 -5.22 -15.38 -11.71
CA GLY A 454 -5.54 -14.02 -12.18
C GLY A 454 -6.88 -13.46 -11.71
N CYS A 455 -6.98 -12.13 -11.73
CA CYS A 455 -8.21 -11.35 -11.50
C CYS A 455 -8.85 -10.87 -12.82
N SER A 456 -8.59 -11.58 -13.92
CA SER A 456 -8.97 -11.15 -15.29
C SER A 456 -10.45 -11.36 -15.63
N THR A 457 -11.19 -12.16 -14.85
CA THR A 457 -12.63 -12.30 -15.09
C THR A 457 -13.36 -11.07 -14.59
N ASN A 458 -14.12 -10.45 -15.48
CA ASN A 458 -14.80 -9.18 -15.27
C ASN A 458 -16.23 -9.23 -15.79
N THR A 459 -17.11 -8.45 -15.17
CA THR A 459 -18.52 -8.38 -15.54
C THR A 459 -19.11 -6.99 -15.33
N ASP A 460 -20.23 -6.70 -16.00
CA ASP A 460 -21.08 -5.54 -15.73
C ASP A 460 -22.27 -5.84 -14.79
N ILE A 461 -22.41 -7.07 -14.27
CA ILE A 461 -23.31 -7.37 -13.14
C ILE A 461 -22.98 -6.40 -11.98
N PRO A 462 -23.93 -5.53 -11.56
CA PRO A 462 -23.65 -4.52 -10.54
C PRO A 462 -23.16 -5.12 -9.23
N GLY A 463 -22.18 -4.49 -8.59
CA GLY A 463 -21.69 -4.89 -7.27
C GLY A 463 -20.63 -6.00 -7.25
N ILE A 464 -20.41 -6.74 -8.33
CA ILE A 464 -19.47 -7.88 -8.33
C ILE A 464 -18.00 -7.44 -8.41
N GLY A 465 -17.65 -6.56 -9.36
CA GLY A 465 -16.27 -6.10 -9.56
C GLY A 465 -15.39 -7.14 -10.23
N SER A 466 -14.17 -7.36 -9.70
CA SER A 466 -13.22 -8.36 -10.20
C SER A 466 -13.45 -9.73 -9.60
N ILE A 467 -13.33 -10.78 -10.42
CA ILE A 467 -13.37 -12.18 -10.01
C ILE A 467 -11.95 -12.76 -10.11
N CYS A 468 -11.41 -13.25 -8.99
CA CYS A 468 -10.04 -13.79 -8.92
C CYS A 468 -10.00 -15.28 -8.58
N TYR A 469 -9.27 -16.05 -9.38
CA TYR A 469 -9.04 -17.48 -9.16
C TYR A 469 -7.73 -17.72 -8.40
N PRO A 470 -7.61 -18.81 -7.62
CA PRO A 470 -6.36 -19.22 -6.99
C PRO A 470 -5.18 -19.30 -7.98
N SER A 471 -4.05 -18.68 -7.64
CA SER A 471 -2.75 -18.94 -8.30
C SER A 471 -1.99 -20.14 -7.70
N TYR A 472 -2.58 -20.78 -6.68
CA TYR A 472 -2.02 -21.90 -5.91
C TYR A 472 -2.85 -23.16 -6.09
N ASN A 473 -2.23 -24.33 -5.87
CA ASN A 473 -2.79 -25.67 -6.06
C ASN A 473 -3.48 -25.88 -7.44
N LEU A 474 -2.84 -25.38 -8.50
CA LEU A 474 -3.30 -25.53 -9.89
C LEU A 474 -3.26 -27.01 -10.30
N ASN A 475 -4.31 -27.50 -10.94
CA ASN A 475 -4.61 -28.92 -11.20
C ASN A 475 -4.77 -29.76 -9.90
N GLY A 476 -5.01 -29.11 -8.76
CA GLY A 476 -5.36 -29.77 -7.50
C GLY A 476 -6.79 -30.33 -7.51
N THR A 477 -7.07 -31.25 -6.58
CA THR A 477 -8.38 -31.87 -6.41
C THR A 477 -8.99 -31.53 -5.05
N GLY A 478 -10.32 -31.64 -4.95
CA GLY A 478 -11.08 -31.26 -3.75
C GLY A 478 -11.43 -29.77 -3.69
N PRO A 479 -11.94 -29.29 -2.53
CA PRO A 479 -12.50 -27.95 -2.41
C PRO A 479 -11.50 -26.84 -2.71
N ALA A 480 -12.00 -25.78 -3.35
CA ALA A 480 -11.20 -24.60 -3.69
C ALA A 480 -12.07 -23.34 -3.71
N THR A 481 -11.47 -22.21 -3.33
CA THR A 481 -12.19 -20.95 -3.09
C THR A 481 -11.90 -19.93 -4.19
N ILE A 482 -12.95 -19.44 -4.86
CA ILE A 482 -12.86 -18.29 -5.77
C ILE A 482 -13.09 -17.02 -4.94
N LEU A 483 -12.30 -15.97 -5.18
CA LEU A 483 -12.67 -14.62 -4.77
C LEU A 483 -13.69 -14.10 -5.78
N ALA A 484 -14.94 -14.49 -5.57
CA ALA A 484 -16.08 -14.33 -6.47
C ALA A 484 -16.59 -12.87 -6.57
N SER A 485 -16.23 -12.02 -5.60
CA SER A 485 -16.32 -10.57 -5.73
C SER A 485 -15.15 -9.89 -5.05
N TYR A 486 -14.57 -8.90 -5.74
CA TYR A 486 -13.70 -7.88 -5.16
C TYR A 486 -14.04 -6.53 -5.80
N ILE A 487 -14.60 -5.63 -4.99
CA ILE A 487 -15.07 -4.32 -5.42
C ILE A 487 -14.68 -3.24 -4.41
N SER A 488 -14.22 -2.09 -4.93
CA SER A 488 -13.64 -1.00 -4.15
C SER A 488 -14.41 0.32 -4.32
N GLY A 489 -13.92 1.37 -3.68
CA GLY A 489 -14.49 2.71 -3.75
C GLY A 489 -15.87 2.79 -3.08
N ASP A 490 -16.74 3.63 -3.63
CA ASP A 490 -18.07 3.90 -3.10
C ASP A 490 -18.94 2.63 -2.98
N MET A 491 -18.92 1.76 -3.99
CA MET A 491 -19.63 0.46 -3.93
C MET A 491 -19.05 -0.47 -2.85
N GLY A 492 -17.73 -0.46 -2.65
CA GLY A 492 -17.07 -1.17 -1.55
C GLY A 492 -17.54 -0.73 -0.15
N VAL A 493 -18.05 0.50 -0.01
CA VAL A 493 -18.75 0.97 1.19
C VAL A 493 -20.23 0.59 1.16
N ARG A 494 -20.95 0.81 0.05
CA ARG A 494 -22.41 0.60 -0.01
C ARG A 494 -22.83 -0.85 0.25
N LEU A 495 -22.05 -1.83 -0.22
CA LEU A 495 -22.32 -3.25 -0.02
C LEU A 495 -22.14 -3.71 1.43
N ALA A 496 -21.56 -2.87 2.30
CA ALA A 496 -21.58 -3.07 3.75
C ALA A 496 -22.96 -2.84 4.38
N SER A 497 -23.90 -2.20 3.67
CA SER A 497 -25.28 -1.96 4.16
C SER A 497 -26.24 -3.13 3.92
N MET A 498 -25.85 -4.10 3.07
CA MET A 498 -26.57 -5.36 2.91
C MET A 498 -26.34 -6.29 4.12
N SER A 499 -27.24 -7.25 4.31
CA SER A 499 -26.94 -8.43 5.16
C SER A 499 -25.75 -9.20 4.59
N GLU A 500 -25.23 -10.15 5.34
CA GLU A 500 -24.16 -11.02 4.84
C GLU A 500 -24.72 -12.00 3.82
N GLU A 501 -25.85 -12.59 4.15
CA GLU A 501 -26.55 -13.63 3.43
C GLU A 501 -27.05 -13.15 2.06
N ASP A 502 -27.70 -11.97 1.99
CA ASP A 502 -28.17 -11.40 0.71
C ASP A 502 -26.99 -11.05 -0.22
N HIS A 503 -25.88 -10.57 0.34
CA HIS A 503 -24.70 -10.19 -0.44
C HIS A 503 -23.94 -11.42 -0.95
N VAL A 504 -23.83 -12.47 -0.13
CA VAL A 504 -23.23 -13.75 -0.51
C VAL A 504 -24.10 -14.46 -1.56
N GLN A 505 -25.42 -14.46 -1.38
CA GLN A 505 -26.36 -15.03 -2.34
C GLN A 505 -26.30 -14.29 -3.70
N MET A 506 -26.28 -12.96 -3.68
CA MET A 506 -26.08 -12.12 -4.88
C MET A 506 -24.80 -12.46 -5.63
N VAL A 507 -23.68 -12.69 -4.92
CA VAL A 507 -22.41 -13.07 -5.56
C VAL A 507 -22.44 -14.51 -6.07
N LEU A 508 -23.10 -15.44 -5.37
CA LEU A 508 -23.31 -16.81 -5.84
C LEU A 508 -24.17 -16.86 -7.12
N ASP A 509 -25.28 -16.11 -7.15
CA ASP A 509 -26.13 -16.03 -8.34
C ASP A 509 -25.39 -15.39 -9.51
N ALA A 510 -24.52 -14.41 -9.28
CA ALA A 510 -23.64 -13.89 -10.33
C ALA A 510 -22.62 -14.93 -10.83
N MET A 511 -22.07 -15.79 -9.96
CA MET A 511 -21.22 -16.91 -10.41
C MET A 511 -22.01 -17.91 -11.26
N VAL A 512 -23.25 -18.21 -10.86
CA VAL A 512 -24.17 -19.07 -11.63
C VAL A 512 -24.55 -18.44 -12.97
N GLU A 513 -24.81 -17.14 -13.02
CA GLU A 513 -25.14 -16.40 -14.24
C GLU A 513 -23.96 -16.41 -15.22
N ILE A 514 -22.73 -16.19 -14.74
CA ILE A 514 -21.49 -16.25 -15.52
C ILE A 514 -21.20 -17.69 -15.99
N HIS A 515 -21.09 -18.64 -15.07
CA HIS A 515 -20.53 -19.98 -15.31
C HIS A 515 -21.57 -21.06 -15.69
N GLY A 516 -22.84 -20.88 -15.31
CA GLY A 516 -23.94 -21.81 -15.54
C GLY A 516 -24.42 -22.51 -14.25
N GLU A 517 -25.69 -22.95 -14.23
CA GLU A 517 -26.38 -23.51 -13.04
C GLU A 517 -25.68 -24.68 -12.34
N PHE A 518 -24.85 -25.48 -13.03
CA PHE A 518 -24.06 -26.54 -12.36
C PHE A 518 -23.13 -25.97 -11.25
N THR A 519 -22.74 -24.70 -11.36
CA THR A 519 -21.95 -23.97 -10.36
C THR A 519 -22.67 -23.91 -9.01
N ARG A 520 -24.01 -23.95 -9.01
CA ARG A 520 -24.85 -23.99 -7.81
C ARG A 520 -24.76 -25.33 -7.08
N ASP A 521 -24.70 -26.44 -7.81
CA ASP A 521 -24.53 -27.79 -7.27
C ASP A 521 -23.12 -28.03 -6.70
N LEU A 522 -22.11 -27.31 -7.23
CA LEU A 522 -20.73 -27.36 -6.74
C LEU A 522 -20.46 -26.46 -5.54
N TYR A 523 -21.34 -25.50 -5.22
CA TYR A 523 -21.16 -24.59 -4.10
C TYR A 523 -21.35 -25.33 -2.76
N THR A 524 -20.33 -25.28 -1.90
CA THR A 524 -20.31 -26.07 -0.65
C THR A 524 -21.18 -25.50 0.48
N GLY A 525 -21.74 -24.31 0.28
CA GLY A 525 -22.38 -23.53 1.34
C GLY A 525 -21.41 -22.69 2.18
N LYS A 526 -20.08 -22.80 1.97
CA LYS A 526 -19.09 -22.01 2.70
C LYS A 526 -18.62 -20.79 1.93
N TYR A 527 -18.44 -19.70 2.67
CA TYR A 527 -18.04 -18.41 2.15
C TYR A 527 -17.31 -17.59 3.23
N ASN A 528 -16.74 -16.47 2.84
CA ASN A 528 -16.43 -15.36 3.75
C ASN A 528 -16.71 -14.02 3.07
N ARG A 529 -17.31 -13.08 3.81
CA ARG A 529 -17.53 -11.69 3.39
C ARG A 529 -16.68 -10.75 4.24
N ARG A 530 -15.83 -9.94 3.61
CA ARG A 530 -14.99 -8.94 4.27
C ARG A 530 -15.22 -7.56 3.64
N CYS A 531 -16.15 -6.80 4.20
CA CYS A 531 -16.28 -5.36 3.90
C CYS A 531 -15.46 -4.56 4.93
N TRP A 532 -14.36 -3.94 4.52
CA TRP A 532 -13.42 -3.28 5.45
C TRP A 532 -13.98 -2.03 6.15
N ALA A 533 -15.09 -1.48 5.64
CA ALA A 533 -15.87 -0.44 6.32
C ALA A 533 -16.52 -0.92 7.62
N LEU A 534 -16.73 -2.24 7.79
CA LEU A 534 -17.35 -2.83 8.99
C LEU A 534 -16.35 -3.11 10.11
N ASP A 535 -15.04 -3.15 9.83
CA ASP A 535 -14.05 -3.49 10.85
C ASP A 535 -13.77 -2.30 11.80
N PRO A 536 -13.97 -2.44 13.12
CA PRO A 536 -13.74 -1.37 14.07
C PRO A 536 -12.25 -1.06 14.31
N LEU A 537 -11.32 -1.94 13.92
CA LEU A 537 -9.86 -1.80 14.15
C LEU A 537 -9.12 -1.20 12.96
N GLU A 538 -9.67 -1.28 11.74
CA GLU A 538 -9.09 -0.62 10.56
C GLU A 538 -10.00 0.42 9.92
N SER A 539 -11.33 0.20 9.91
CA SER A 539 -12.36 1.12 9.43
C SER A 539 -12.05 1.76 8.06
N GLY A 540 -11.50 0.96 7.13
CA GLY A 540 -10.99 1.37 5.83
C GLY A 540 -9.90 0.42 5.30
N SER A 541 -9.81 0.25 3.98
CA SER A 541 -8.93 -0.74 3.34
C SER A 541 -7.49 -0.25 3.10
N TRP A 542 -7.32 1.02 2.72
CA TRP A 542 -6.01 1.64 2.47
C TRP A 542 -6.14 3.17 2.51
N ALA A 543 -5.05 3.90 2.73
CA ALA A 543 -5.04 5.34 2.49
C ALA A 543 -5.10 5.62 0.98
N SER A 544 -5.86 6.62 0.55
CA SER A 544 -5.86 7.11 -0.85
C SER A 544 -5.93 8.62 -0.82
N PRO A 545 -4.79 9.31 -0.65
CA PRO A 545 -4.76 10.73 -0.33
C PRO A 545 -5.24 11.59 -1.49
N THR A 546 -6.00 12.64 -1.15
CA THR A 546 -6.44 13.62 -2.14
C THR A 546 -5.30 14.56 -2.53
N ALA A 547 -5.43 15.22 -3.68
CA ALA A 547 -4.45 16.19 -4.16
C ALA A 547 -3.93 17.14 -3.06
N GLY A 548 -2.61 17.22 -2.92
CA GLY A 548 -1.87 18.04 -1.95
C GLY A 548 -1.66 17.39 -0.58
N GLN A 549 -2.26 16.23 -0.28
CA GLN A 549 -2.11 15.58 1.02
C GLN A 549 -0.74 14.91 1.18
N HIS A 550 -0.11 14.39 0.12
CA HIS A 550 1.25 13.83 0.22
C HIS A 550 2.27 14.92 0.52
N GLN A 551 2.27 16.00 -0.27
CA GLN A 551 3.21 17.11 -0.10
C GLN A 551 3.06 17.82 1.26
N LEU A 552 1.83 17.92 1.78
CA LEU A 552 1.55 18.59 3.05
C LEU A 552 1.77 17.71 4.29
N TYR A 553 1.44 16.41 4.24
CA TYR A 553 1.42 15.56 5.44
C TYR A 553 2.61 14.63 5.60
N ILE A 554 3.27 14.17 4.52
CA ILE A 554 4.46 13.31 4.67
C ILE A 554 5.53 13.96 5.57
N PRO A 555 5.89 15.26 5.41
CA PRO A 555 6.89 15.91 6.28
C PRO A 555 6.46 16.04 7.76
N GLU A 556 5.18 15.86 8.09
CA GLU A 556 4.71 15.78 9.48
C GLU A 556 4.93 14.37 10.05
N TYR A 557 4.85 13.30 9.25
CA TYR A 557 4.99 11.92 9.73
C TYR A 557 6.41 11.58 10.22
N PHE A 558 7.41 12.32 9.75
CA PHE A 558 8.82 12.25 10.18
C PHE A 558 9.12 13.01 11.49
N LYS A 559 8.10 13.54 12.18
CA LYS A 559 8.27 14.30 13.43
C LYS A 559 7.73 13.53 14.63
N THR A 560 8.39 13.67 15.77
CA THR A 560 7.94 13.11 17.04
C THR A 560 7.08 14.14 17.76
N TYR A 561 5.86 13.77 18.14
CA TYR A 561 4.93 14.69 18.81
C TYR A 561 4.56 14.16 20.19
N ASN A 562 4.96 14.87 21.25
CA ASN A 562 4.57 14.51 22.62
C ASN A 562 4.92 13.03 22.96
N LYS A 563 6.13 12.60 22.55
CA LYS A 563 6.64 11.22 22.60
C LYS A 563 5.88 10.17 21.78
N MET A 564 4.96 10.59 20.91
CA MET A 564 4.31 9.72 19.92
C MET A 564 5.02 9.79 18.56
N ILE A 565 5.20 8.64 17.93
CA ILE A 565 5.70 8.48 16.56
C ILE A 565 4.62 7.75 15.76
N PHE A 566 4.13 8.32 14.65
CA PHE A 566 3.10 7.68 13.83
C PHE A 566 3.71 6.78 12.76
N ALA A 567 3.16 5.57 12.57
CA ALA A 567 3.65 4.60 11.61
C ALA A 567 2.52 3.79 10.96
N GLY A 568 2.79 3.20 9.79
CA GLY A 568 1.84 2.44 8.99
C GLY A 568 1.86 2.86 7.53
N GLU A 569 1.25 2.05 6.67
CA GLU A 569 1.18 2.28 5.21
C GLU A 569 0.61 3.67 4.86
N HIS A 570 -0.37 4.15 5.62
CA HIS A 570 -0.92 5.50 5.55
C HIS A 570 0.07 6.66 5.86
N THR A 571 1.30 6.36 6.27
CA THR A 571 2.39 7.34 6.51
C THR A 571 3.62 7.11 5.63
N SER A 572 3.48 6.28 4.58
CA SER A 572 4.47 6.09 3.52
C SER A 572 4.04 6.86 2.25
N TYR A 573 4.82 6.74 1.17
CA TYR A 573 4.59 7.37 -0.13
C TYR A 573 3.78 6.48 -1.09
N THR A 574 3.72 5.17 -0.88
CA THR A 574 2.75 4.27 -1.55
C THR A 574 1.74 3.72 -0.53
N HIS A 575 0.56 3.30 -0.99
CA HIS A 575 -0.50 2.80 -0.12
C HIS A 575 -1.04 1.45 -0.57
N ALA A 576 -1.94 0.83 0.20
CA ALA A 576 -2.48 -0.53 -0.01
C ALA A 576 -1.47 -1.71 0.05
N TRP A 577 -0.15 -1.49 -0.05
CA TRP A 577 0.87 -2.55 -0.06
C TRP A 577 1.51 -2.80 1.30
N ILE A 578 1.93 -4.05 1.54
CA ILE A 578 2.69 -4.42 2.76
C ILE A 578 4.07 -3.74 2.77
N ALA A 579 4.72 -3.55 1.61
CA ALA A 579 6.02 -2.88 1.52
C ALA A 579 6.02 -1.50 2.19
N SER A 580 4.99 -0.70 1.94
CA SER A 580 4.77 0.63 2.51
C SER A 580 4.53 0.60 4.04
N ALA A 581 3.91 -0.48 4.55
CA ALA A 581 3.78 -0.69 5.98
C ALA A 581 5.11 -1.07 6.65
N LEU A 582 5.95 -1.87 5.96
CA LEU A 582 7.29 -2.26 6.46
C LEU A 582 8.27 -1.08 6.42
N ASP A 583 8.32 -0.32 5.33
CA ASP A 583 9.06 0.95 5.19
C ASP A 583 8.76 1.88 6.37
N SER A 584 7.47 2.18 6.59
CA SER A 584 7.08 3.03 7.70
C SER A 584 7.37 2.41 9.07
N GLY A 585 7.39 1.08 9.21
CA GLY A 585 7.77 0.40 10.44
C GLY A 585 9.25 0.56 10.77
N ILE A 586 10.12 0.50 9.75
CA ILE A 586 11.55 0.82 9.85
C ILE A 586 11.73 2.30 10.16
N ARG A 587 11.07 3.20 9.42
CA ARG A 587 11.10 4.66 9.64
C ARG A 587 10.75 5.01 11.08
N GLY A 588 9.66 4.44 11.62
CA GLY A 588 9.22 4.67 13.00
C GLY A 588 10.21 4.16 14.05
N ALA A 589 10.86 3.01 13.80
CA ALA A 589 11.91 2.49 14.67
C ALA A 589 13.19 3.34 14.60
N VAL A 590 13.63 3.73 13.41
CA VAL A 590 14.82 4.58 13.21
C VAL A 590 14.60 5.97 13.82
N GLN A 591 13.43 6.57 13.64
CA GLN A 591 13.06 7.82 14.30
C GLN A 591 13.15 7.71 15.83
N LEU A 592 12.69 6.60 16.41
CA LEU A 592 12.83 6.35 17.86
C LEU A 592 14.29 6.15 18.28
N LEU A 593 15.10 5.42 17.51
CA LEU A 593 16.51 5.23 17.82
C LEU A 593 17.25 6.59 17.80
N LEU A 594 16.95 7.46 16.83
CA LEU A 594 17.48 8.83 16.79
C LEU A 594 17.03 9.67 18.00
N GLU A 595 15.74 9.66 18.37
CA GLU A 595 15.21 10.30 19.59
C GLU A 595 15.92 9.86 20.88
N LEU A 596 16.45 8.63 20.90
CA LEU A 596 17.19 8.06 22.02
C LEU A 596 18.71 8.28 21.92
N GLY A 597 19.22 8.91 20.86
CA GLY A 597 20.65 9.08 20.58
C GLY A 597 21.35 7.82 20.06
N LEU A 598 20.61 6.76 19.73
CA LEU A 598 21.13 5.49 19.23
C LEU A 598 21.37 5.56 17.71
N VAL A 599 22.26 6.48 17.31
CA VAL A 599 22.50 6.84 15.90
C VAL A 599 23.26 5.75 15.13
N ASP A 600 24.16 5.01 15.79
CA ASP A 600 24.85 3.87 15.17
C ASP A 600 23.89 2.68 14.98
N GLU A 601 22.96 2.45 15.89
CA GLU A 601 21.88 1.47 15.73
C GLU A 601 20.89 1.88 14.65
N ALA A 602 20.51 3.16 14.59
CA ALA A 602 19.68 3.74 13.52
C ALA A 602 20.31 3.54 12.14
N LYS A 603 21.62 3.75 12.03
CA LYS A 603 22.40 3.49 10.81
C LYS A 603 22.42 2.00 10.45
N GLN A 604 22.70 1.11 11.41
CA GLN A 604 22.67 -0.34 11.19
C GLN A 604 21.29 -0.84 10.74
N ALA A 605 20.20 -0.27 11.27
CA ALA A 605 18.85 -0.57 10.83
C ALA A 605 18.61 -0.17 9.36
N VAL A 606 19.06 1.03 8.96
CA VAL A 606 19.04 1.49 7.56
C VAL A 606 19.88 0.60 6.64
N GLU A 607 21.12 0.29 7.02
CA GLU A 607 22.04 -0.57 6.25
C GLU A 607 21.50 -2.01 6.10
N LYS A 608 20.79 -2.51 7.12
CA LYS A 608 20.18 -3.83 7.07
C LYS A 608 18.92 -3.86 6.21
N TRP A 609 18.03 -2.88 6.32
CA TRP A 609 16.66 -3.00 5.81
C TRP A 609 16.31 -2.11 4.60
N MET A 610 17.02 -1.00 4.39
CA MET A 610 16.74 -0.05 3.30
C MET A 610 17.83 -0.04 2.22
N ALA A 611 19.08 0.25 2.62
CA ALA A 611 20.19 0.57 1.71
C ALA A 611 20.75 -0.62 0.89
N ARG A 612 20.16 -1.81 1.02
CA ARG A 612 20.52 -3.01 0.22
C ARG A 612 19.90 -3.02 -1.17
N TRP A 613 18.76 -2.35 -1.33
CA TRP A 613 17.91 -2.46 -2.51
C TRP A 613 17.77 -1.14 -3.26
N ILE A 614 18.06 -0.03 -2.60
CA ILE A 614 17.88 1.33 -3.11
C ILE A 614 19.25 2.00 -3.06
N GLU A 615 19.73 2.48 -4.22
CA GLU A 615 20.90 3.36 -4.26
C GLU A 615 20.55 4.70 -3.60
N VAL A 616 21.39 5.05 -2.61
CA VAL A 616 21.51 6.33 -1.90
C VAL A 616 22.09 7.38 -2.86
#